data_AF-A0A452YYW5-F1
#
_entry.id   AF-A0A452YYW5-F1
#
_cell.length_a   1.000
_cell.length_b   1.000
_cell.length_c   1.000
_cell.angle_alpha   90.00
_cell.angle_beta   90.00
_cell.angle_gamma   90.00
#
_symmetry.space_group_name_H-M   'P 1'
#
loop_
_entity.id
_entity.type
_entity.pdbx_description
1 polymer ?
#
loop_
_entity_poly.entity_id
_entity_poly.type
_entity_poly.pdbx_seq_one_letter_code
_entity_poly.pdbx_strand_id
1 'polypeptide(L)' 'DKPKPQGLLDSKKDTVIPREGNNQHIAAHTFTFRELAAATKNFRQDCLLGEGGFGRVYRGRLDNGQVW' A
#
# COMPACT_ATOMS: atom_id res chain seq x y z
N ASP A 1 -5.68 11.87 45.64
CA ASP A 1 -5.51 10.48 45.21
C ASP A 1 -6.21 10.30 43.85
N LYS A 2 -5.56 9.65 42.88
CA LYS A 2 -6.11 9.31 41.55
C LYS A 2 -6.66 7.88 41.66
N PRO A 3 -7.76 7.49 40.98
CA PRO A 3 -7.64 7.22 39.55
C PRO A 3 -8.88 7.59 38.70
N LYS A 4 -8.66 7.74 37.39
CA LYS A 4 -9.67 7.92 36.34
C LYS A 4 -10.32 6.56 36.00
N PRO A 5 -11.65 6.46 35.84
CA PRO A 5 -12.25 5.33 35.15
C PRO A 5 -12.13 5.49 33.63
N GLN A 6 -11.98 4.35 32.97
CA GLN A 6 -11.66 4.15 31.57
C GLN A 6 -12.72 4.75 30.64
N GLY A 7 -12.25 5.42 29.58
CA GLY A 7 -13.07 5.74 28.43
C GLY A 7 -13.50 4.45 27.74
N LEU A 8 -14.78 4.15 27.85
CA LEU A 8 -15.46 3.21 26.97
C LEU A 8 -15.60 3.92 25.61
N LEU A 9 -14.73 3.59 24.67
CA LEU A 9 -14.89 4.05 23.29
C LEU A 9 -15.90 3.14 22.61
N ASP A 10 -17.13 3.64 22.52
CA ASP A 10 -18.18 3.09 21.68
C ASP A 10 -17.77 3.32 20.22
N SER A 11 -17.38 2.27 19.52
CA SER A 11 -17.20 2.31 18.07
C SER A 11 -17.86 1.09 17.45
N LYS A 12 -19.15 1.29 17.23
CA LYS A 12 -19.99 0.79 16.13
C LYS A 12 -19.45 -0.48 15.45
N LYS A 13 -20.13 -1.59 15.76
CA LYS A 13 -20.16 -2.83 14.99
C LYS A 13 -20.47 -2.52 13.52
N ASP A 14 -19.45 -2.47 12.67
CA ASP A 14 -19.62 -2.46 11.22
C ASP A 14 -20.33 -3.74 10.79
N THR A 15 -21.56 -3.57 10.33
CA THR A 15 -22.38 -4.61 9.72
C THR A 15 -21.64 -5.13 8.48
N VAL A 16 -21.16 -6.36 8.54
CA VAL A 16 -20.63 -7.08 7.37
C VAL A 16 -21.80 -7.35 6.42
N ILE A 17 -21.95 -6.52 5.39
CA ILE A 17 -22.77 -6.82 4.23
C ILE A 17 -21.94 -7.73 3.32
N PRO A 18 -22.38 -8.98 3.02
CA PRO A 18 -21.73 -9.77 2.00
C PRO A 18 -22.01 -9.10 0.66
N ARG A 19 -21.01 -8.42 0.09
CA ARG A 19 -21.05 -8.02 -1.32
C ARG A 19 -20.72 -9.27 -2.13
N GLU A 20 -21.75 -9.85 -2.74
CA GLU A 20 -21.61 -10.72 -3.92
C GLU A 20 -21.02 -9.88 -5.07
N GLY A 21 -19.71 -9.69 -5.01
CA GLY A 21 -18.91 -9.11 -6.08
C GLY A 21 -18.19 -10.23 -6.78
N ASN A 22 -18.36 -10.30 -8.10
CA ASN A 22 -17.65 -11.16 -9.04
C ASN A 22 -16.23 -11.53 -8.53
N ASN A 23 -16.03 -12.80 -8.16
CA ASN A 23 -14.82 -13.37 -7.53
C ASN A 23 -13.62 -13.44 -8.50
N GLN A 24 -13.40 -12.39 -9.30
CA GLN A 24 -12.16 -12.18 -10.02
C GLN A 24 -11.16 -11.69 -8.98
N HIS A 25 -10.46 -12.63 -8.32
CA HIS A 25 -9.34 -12.32 -7.46
C HIS A 25 -8.30 -11.56 -8.29
N ILE A 26 -8.28 -10.23 -8.16
CA ILE A 26 -7.24 -9.40 -8.75
C ILE A 26 -5.97 -9.74 -7.99
N ALA A 27 -5.27 -10.76 -8.46
CA ALA A 27 -4.01 -11.20 -7.91
C ALA A 27 -2.97 -10.12 -8.21
N ALA A 28 -2.75 -9.22 -7.26
CA ALA A 28 -1.62 -8.30 -7.30
C ALA A 28 -0.31 -9.08 -7.12
N HIS A 29 0.70 -8.76 -7.91
CA HIS A 29 2.02 -9.30 -7.69
C HIS A 29 2.66 -8.61 -6.49
N THR A 30 3.17 -9.38 -5.53
CA THR A 30 3.86 -8.83 -4.36
C THR A 30 5.35 -8.79 -4.65
N PHE A 31 5.94 -7.60 -4.57
CA PHE A 31 7.38 -7.41 -4.69
C PHE A 31 7.98 -7.15 -3.31
N THR A 32 9.15 -7.70 -3.07
CA THR A 32 9.98 -7.37 -1.92
C THR A 32 10.55 -5.97 -2.07
N PHE A 33 10.91 -5.34 -0.95
CA PHE A 33 11.59 -4.04 -0.96
C PHE A 33 12.86 -4.04 -1.81
N ARG A 34 13.63 -5.15 -1.80
CA ARG A 34 14.87 -5.27 -2.57
C ARG A 34 14.60 -5.26 -4.08
N GLU A 35 13.53 -5.91 -4.54
CA GLU A 35 13.14 -5.88 -5.95
C GLU A 35 12.69 -4.49 -6.39
N LEU A 36 11.92 -3.79 -5.55
CA LEU A 36 11.53 -2.40 -5.81
C LEU A 36 12.75 -1.47 -5.83
N ALA A 37 13.69 -1.66 -4.91
CA ALA A 37 14.94 -0.91 -4.89
C ALA A 37 15.77 -1.18 -6.15
N ALA A 38 15.95 -2.44 -6.55
CA ALA A 38 16.64 -2.77 -7.80
C ALA A 38 15.96 -2.12 -9.02
N ALA A 39 14.64 -2.24 -9.13
CA ALA A 39 13.87 -1.69 -10.25
C ALA A 39 13.98 -0.17 -10.36
N THR A 40 14.01 0.54 -9.24
CA THR A 40 14.06 2.02 -9.15
C THR A 40 15.49 2.57 -9.03
N LYS A 41 16.52 1.72 -9.21
CA LYS A 41 17.93 2.07 -8.99
C LYS A 41 18.19 2.66 -7.60
N ASN A 42 17.57 2.07 -6.59
CA ASN A 42 17.56 2.44 -5.19
C ASN A 42 16.85 3.78 -4.93
N PHE A 43 15.64 3.95 -5.49
CA PHE A 43 14.79 5.13 -5.34
C PHE A 43 15.49 6.45 -5.72
N ARG A 44 16.30 6.42 -6.78
CA ARG A 44 17.04 7.59 -7.27
C ARG A 44 16.11 8.70 -7.73
N GLN A 45 16.57 9.94 -7.56
CA GLN A 45 15.85 11.14 -8.01
C GLN A 45 15.54 11.11 -9.52
N ASP A 46 16.46 10.58 -10.33
CA ASP A 46 16.28 10.41 -11.78
C ASP A 46 15.12 9.48 -12.15
N CYS A 47 14.66 8.66 -11.20
CA CYS A 47 13.51 7.79 -11.34
C CYS A 47 12.23 8.41 -10.76
N LEU A 48 12.28 9.55 -10.08
CA LEU A 48 11.09 10.20 -9.51
C LEU A 48 10.23 10.78 -10.64
N LEU A 49 8.98 10.33 -10.72
CA LEU A 49 7.97 10.85 -11.63
C LEU A 49 7.17 11.99 -11.01
N GLY A 50 6.97 11.96 -9.68
CA GLY A 50 6.25 13.00 -8.96
C GLY A 50 6.05 12.68 -7.48
N GLU A 51 5.58 13.68 -6.74
CA GLU A 51 5.24 13.60 -5.33
C GLU A 51 3.89 14.30 -5.10
N GLY A 52 3.03 13.73 -4.26
CA GLY A 52 1.73 14.32 -3.93
C GLY A 52 1.04 13.59 -2.77
N GLY A 53 -0.28 13.72 -2.66
CA GLY A 53 -1.07 13.11 -1.57
C GLY A 53 -1.04 11.58 -1.51
N PHE A 54 -0.50 10.92 -2.53
CA PHE A 54 -0.31 9.47 -2.60
C PHE A 54 1.12 9.03 -2.24
N GLY A 55 2.01 9.98 -1.92
CA GLY A 55 3.43 9.75 -1.72
C GLY A 55 4.27 9.99 -2.97
N ARG A 56 5.45 9.38 -3.02
CA ARG A 56 6.42 9.51 -4.13
C ARG A 56 6.23 8.39 -5.15
N VAL A 57 6.17 8.77 -6.42
CA VAL A 57 6.02 7.83 -7.53
C VAL A 57 7.34 7.72 -8.27
N TYR A 58 7.87 6.52 -8.39
CA TYR A 58 9.12 6.25 -9.09
C TYR A 58 8.88 5.34 -10.30
N ARG A 59 9.58 5.60 -11.41
CA ARG A 59 9.70 4.65 -12.51
C ARG A 59 10.67 3.55 -12.13
N GLY A 60 10.26 2.30 -12.36
CA GLY A 60 11.10 1.13 -12.17
C GLY A 60 11.08 0.23 -13.39
N ARG A 61 12.15 -0.54 -13.61
CA ARG A 61 12.16 -1.63 -14.58
C ARG A 61 12.46 -2.93 -13.85
N LEU A 62 11.54 -3.89 -13.92
CA LEU A 62 11.74 -5.20 -13.34
C LEU A 62 12.67 -6.02 -14.24
N ASP A 63 13.54 -6.82 -13.63
CA ASP A 63 14.57 -7.60 -14.34
C ASP A 63 14.00 -8.69 -15.26
N ASN A 64 12.72 -9.06 -15.05
CA ASN A 64 11.97 -9.91 -15.97
C ASN A 64 11.66 -9.24 -17.33
N GLY A 65 12.14 -8.01 -17.56
CA GLY A 65 11.95 -7.26 -18.79
C GLY A 65 10.57 -6.60 -18.89
N GLN A 66 9.71 -6.74 -17.88
CA GLN A 66 8.40 -6.11 -17.85
C GLN A 66 8.52 -4.63 -17.46
N VAL A 67 7.99 -3.77 -18.32
CA VAL A 67 8.00 -2.31 -18.14
C VAL A 67 6.55 -1.89 -17.88
N TRP A 68 6.32 -1.10 -16.83
CA TRP A 68 5.00 -0.58 -16.43
C TRP A 68 5.01 0.94 -16.47
#